data_AF-A0A2K3M3U0-F1
#
_entry.id   AF-A0A2K3M3U0-F1
#
_cell.length_a   1.000
_cell.length_b   1.000
_cell.length_c   1.000
_cell.angle_alpha   90.00
_cell.angle_beta   90.00
_cell.angle_gamma   90.00
#
_symmetry.space_group_name_H-M   'P 1'
#
loop_
_entity.id
_entity.type
_entity.pdbx_description
1 polymer ?
#
loop_
_entity_poly.entity_id
_entity_poly.type
_entity_poly.pdbx_seq_one_letter_code
_entity_poly.pdbx_strand_id
1 'polypeptide(L)' 'VGIGMCIRDDQGRFVKGRTEWIEPILDVEIGKAVGLLSALKWIDELQFYDTDVEIDCKRVVDGLYSKRILNSNFGAILSD' A
#
# COMPACT_ATOMS: atom_id res chain seq x y z
N VAL A 1 2.20 0.48 -14.40
CA VAL A 1 2.75 -0.17 -13.19
C VAL A 1 1.79 -1.26 -12.76
N GLY A 2 2.29 -2.47 -12.53
CA GLY A 2 1.51 -3.57 -11.96
C GLY A 2 1.62 -3.56 -10.44
N ILE A 3 0.50 -3.72 -9.75
CA ILE A 3 0.42 -3.87 -8.30
C ILE A 3 -0.11 -5.26 -8.00
N GLY A 4 0.60 -5.99 -7.14
CA GLY A 4 0.15 -7.26 -6.58
C GLY A 4 -0.01 -7.12 -5.08
N MET A 5 -1.12 -7.61 -4.55
CA MET A 5 -1.41 -7.64 -3.12
C MET A 5 -2.05 -8.98 -2.75
N CYS A 6 -1.81 -9.42 -1.52
CA CYS A 6 -2.39 -10.65 -1.00
C CYS A 6 -2.79 -10.51 0.47
N ILE A 7 -3.82 -11.26 0.85
CA ILE A 7 -4.31 -11.39 2.22
C ILE A 7 -3.87 -12.76 2.71
N ARG A 8 -3.31 -12.76 3.91
CA ARG A 8 -2.96 -13.97 4.65
C ARG A 8 -3.76 -13.99 5.94
N ASP A 9 -4.04 -15.19 6.45
CA ASP A 9 -4.59 -15.33 7.79
C ASP A 9 -3.52 -15.15 8.87
N ASP A 10 -3.93 -15.22 10.13
CA ASP A 10 -3.09 -15.08 11.32
C ASP A 10 -1.98 -16.16 11.43
N GLN A 11 -2.11 -17.26 10.70
CA GLN A 11 -1.08 -18.30 10.58
C GLN A 11 -0.16 -18.07 9.37
N GLY A 12 -0.29 -16.93 8.69
CA GLY A 12 0.47 -16.56 7.51
C GLY A 12 0.09 -17.33 6.24
N ARG A 13 -1.05 -18.02 6.21
CA ARG A 13 -1.50 -18.81 5.04
C ARG A 13 -2.22 -17.90 4.05
N PHE A 14 -1.98 -18.11 2.76
CA PHE A 14 -2.65 -17.35 1.71
C PHE A 14 -4.17 -17.56 1.73
N VAL A 15 -4.92 -16.46 1.69
CA VAL A 15 -6.39 -16.44 1.64
C VAL A 15 -6.86 -15.93 0.28
N LYS A 16 -6.37 -14.76 -0.15
CA LYS A 16 -6.82 -14.11 -1.39
C LYS A 16 -5.71 -13.26 -2.00
N GLY A 17 -5.72 -13.12 -3.32
CA GLY A 17 -4.84 -12.23 -4.07
C GLY A 17 -5.63 -11.28 -4.96
N ARG A 18 -5.08 -10.09 -5.21
CA ARG A 18 -5.60 -9.11 -6.15
C ARG A 18 -4.44 -8.49 -6.91
N THR A 19 -4.67 -8.21 -8.18
CA THR A 19 -3.72 -7.49 -9.03
C THR A 19 -4.40 -6.30 -9.67
N GLU A 20 -3.69 -5.20 -9.77
CA GLU A 20 -4.16 -3.98 -10.42
C GLU A 20 -3.13 -3.43 -11.38
N TRP A 21 -3.61 -2.70 -12.39
CA TRP A 21 -2.79 -2.01 -13.36
C TRP A 21 -3.06 -0.53 -13.29
N ILE A 22 -1.99 0.26 -13.14
CA ILE A 22 -2.07 1.71 -13.09
C ILE A 22 -1.22 2.28 -14.21
N GLU A 23 -1.76 3.26 -14.90
CA GLU A 23 -1.06 4.07 -15.88
C GLU A 23 -0.99 5.52 -15.39
N PRO A 24 0.09 6.27 -15.68
CA PRO A 24 1.26 5.89 -16.47
C PRO A 24 2.28 5.03 -15.69
N ILE A 25 3.49 4.87 -16.24
CA ILE A 25 4.64 4.37 -15.46
C ILE A 25 4.94 5.37 -14.35
N LEU A 26 5.09 4.88 -13.12
CA LEU A 26 5.37 5.68 -11.92
C LEU A 26 6.73 5.31 -11.37
N ASP A 27 7.35 6.25 -10.66
CA ASP A 27 8.52 5.97 -9.82
C ASP A 27 8.18 4.88 -8.80
N VAL A 28 9.17 4.06 -8.45
CA VAL A 28 8.96 2.87 -7.61
C VAL A 28 8.28 3.23 -6.29
N GLU A 29 8.74 4.28 -5.60
CA GLU A 29 8.16 4.73 -4.34
C GLU A 29 6.71 5.23 -4.48
N ILE A 30 6.38 5.90 -5.59
CA ILE A 30 5.03 6.39 -5.86
C ILE A 30 4.13 5.19 -6.16
N GLY A 31 4.56 4.28 -7.03
CA GLY A 31 3.82 3.06 -7.35
C GLY A 31 3.58 2.18 -6.12
N LYS A 32 4.55 2.08 -5.21
CA LYS A 32 4.40 1.35 -3.94
C LYS A 32 3.45 2.06 -2.96
N ALA A 33 3.51 3.39 -2.86
CA ALA A 33 2.57 4.17 -2.04
C ALA A 33 1.13 4.04 -2.56
N VAL A 34 0.93 4.11 -3.87
CA VAL A 34 -0.38 3.87 -4.49
C VAL A 34 -0.84 2.43 -4.28
N GLY A 35 0.06 1.46 -4.40
CA GLY A 35 -0.24 0.06 -4.10
C GLY A 35 -0.66 -0.18 -2.66
N LEU A 36 -0.04 0.50 -1.70
CA LEU A 36 -0.45 0.48 -0.30
C LEU A 36 -1.84 1.08 -0.11
N LEU A 37 -2.10 2.25 -0.68
CA LEU A 37 -3.41 2.89 -0.63
C LEU A 37 -4.51 2.00 -1.21
N SER A 38 -4.24 1.33 -2.34
CA SER A 38 -5.17 0.38 -2.93
C SER A 38 -5.40 -0.85 -2.03
N ALA A 39 -4.35 -1.38 -1.40
CA ALA A 39 -4.48 -2.48 -0.45
C ALA A 39 -5.32 -2.09 0.78
N LEU A 40 -5.16 -0.88 1.32
CA LEU A 40 -5.96 -0.37 2.43
C LEU A 40 -7.44 -0.22 2.05
N LYS A 41 -7.73 0.33 0.86
CA LYS A 41 -9.09 0.39 0.32
C LYS A 41 -9.70 -1.01 0.16
N TRP A 42 -8.90 -1.98 -0.27
CA TRP A 42 -9.35 -3.36 -0.41
C TRP A 42 -9.62 -4.05 0.94
N ILE A 43 -8.81 -3.77 1.97
CA ILE A 43 -9.04 -4.25 3.35
C ILE A 43 -10.38 -3.68 3.88
N ASP A 44 -10.64 -2.39 3.65
CA ASP A 44 -11.89 -1.73 4.03
C ASP A 44 -13.10 -2.32 3.28
N GLU A 45 -13.00 -2.52 1.96
CA GLU A 45 -14.02 -3.18 1.13
C GLU A 45 -14.39 -4.58 1.66
N LEU A 46 -13.40 -5.32 2.16
CA LEU A 46 -13.59 -6.66 2.72
C LEU A 46 -14.01 -6.65 4.18
N GLN A 47 -14.09 -5.48 4.81
CA GLN A 47 -14.44 -5.31 6.22
C GLN A 47 -13.50 -6.10 7.15
N PHE A 48 -12.20 -6.10 6.81
CA PHE A 48 -11.17 -6.61 7.71
C PHE A 48 -10.71 -5.51 8.66
N TYR A 49 -10.72 -5.84 9.95
CA TYR A 49 -10.31 -4.98 11.04
C TYR A 49 -9.09 -5.60 11.73
N ASP A 50 -8.26 -4.79 12.39
CA ASP A 50 -7.07 -5.25 13.12
C ASP A 50 -6.12 -6.07 12.23
N THR A 51 -5.67 -5.45 11.13
CA THR A 51 -4.86 -6.11 10.09
C THR A 51 -3.45 -5.52 10.05
N ASP A 52 -2.45 -6.39 10.03
CA ASP A 52 -1.07 -6.02 9.76
C ASP A 52 -0.83 -5.88 8.25
N VAL A 53 -0.13 -4.82 7.86
CA VAL A 53 0.23 -4.57 6.46
C VAL A 53 1.74 -4.67 6.26
N GLU A 54 2.15 -5.57 5.37
CA GLU A 54 3.55 -5.74 4.97
C GLU A 54 3.80 -5.13 3.59
N ILE A 55 4.87 -4.34 3.46
CA ILE A 55 5.28 -3.73 2.19
C ILE A 55 6.80 -3.74 2.01
N ASP A 56 7.26 -4.08 0.81
CA ASP A 56 8.66 -4.12 0.38
C ASP A 56 9.17 -2.73 -0.05
N CYS A 57 8.89 -1.68 0.74
CA CYS A 57 9.39 -0.33 0.47
C CYS A 57 9.67 0.46 1.75
N LYS A 58 10.93 0.44 2.21
CA LYS A 58 11.35 1.18 3.40
C LYS A 58 11.03 2.67 3.34
N ARG A 59 11.11 3.30 2.15
CA ARG A 59 10.79 4.73 1.98
C ARG A 59 9.31 5.05 2.25
N VAL A 60 8.39 4.15 1.89
CA VAL A 60 6.96 4.27 2.21
C VAL A 60 6.76 4.17 3.72
N VAL A 61 7.35 3.16 4.35
CA VAL A 61 7.27 2.97 5.81
C VAL A 61 7.84 4.19 6.55
N ASP A 62 9.05 4.62 6.22
CA ASP A 62 9.70 5.78 6.85
C ASP A 62 8.88 7.08 6.60
N GLY A 63 8.21 7.18 5.46
CA GLY A 63 7.33 8.30 5.11
C GLY A 63 6.07 8.37 5.96
N LEU A 64 5.41 7.23 6.23
CA LEU A 64 4.21 7.14 7.07
C LEU A 64 4.49 7.52 8.52
N TYR A 65 5.65 7.12 9.05
CA TYR A 65 6.07 7.43 10.42
C TYR A 65 6.84 8.76 10.52
N SER A 66 6.98 9.50 9.42
CA SER A 66 7.65 10.79 9.41
C SER A 66 6.81 11.84 10.12
N LYS A 67 7.45 12.63 11.01
CA LYS A 67 6.84 13.84 11.60
C LYS A 67 6.95 15.07 10.70
N ARG A 68 7.59 14.95 9.54
CA ARG A 68 7.78 16.05 8.59
C ARG A 68 6.67 16.04 7.55
N ILE A 69 6.18 17.22 7.20
CA ILE A 69 5.28 17.41 6.07
C ILE A 69 6.07 17.12 4.79
N LEU A 70 5.57 16.19 3.98
CA LEU A 70 6.13 15.82 2.69
C LEU A 70 5.36 16.56 1.58
N ASN A 71 5.88 17.71 1.14
CA ASN A 71 5.28 18.51 0.06
C ASN A 71 5.60 17.95 -1.33
N SER A 72 5.17 16.72 -1.61
CA SER A 72 5.36 16.04 -2.89
C SER A 72 4.16 15.15 -3.22
N ASN A 73 4.02 14.69 -4.47
CA ASN A 73 2.96 13.72 -4.84
C ASN A 73 3.01 12.47 -3.96
N PHE A 74 4.21 12.00 -3.63
CA PHE A 74 4.42 10.90 -2.71
C PHE A 74 3.83 11.21 -1.32
N GLY A 75 4.14 12.38 -0.75
CA GLY A 75 3.59 12.78 0.54
C GLY A 75 2.07 12.97 0.56
N ALA A 76 1.51 13.47 -0.55
CA ALA A 76 0.07 13.60 -0.70
C ALA A 76 -0.62 12.22 -0.67
N ILE A 77 -0.08 11.21 -1.36
CA ILE A 77 -0.62 9.84 -1.35
C ILE A 77 -0.55 9.21 0.05
N LEU A 78 0.53 9.45 0.80
CA LEU A 78 0.65 8.92 2.16
C LEU A 78 -0.31 9.60 3.16
N SER A 79 -0.92 10.72 2.79
CA SER A 79 -1.83 11.49 3.65
C SER A 79 -3.32 11.33 3.25
N ASP A 80 -3.62 10.56 2.19
CA ASP A 80 -4.96 10.23 1.71
C ASP A 80 -5.60 9.12 2.57
#